data_AF-A0A929SJN2-F1
#
_entry.id   AF-A0A929SJN2-F1
#
_cell.length_a   1.000
_cell.length_b   1.000
_cell.length_c   1.000
_cell.angle_alpha   90.00
_cell.angle_beta   90.00
_cell.angle_gamma   90.00
#
_symmetry.space_group_name_H-M   'P 1'
#
loop_
_entity.id
_entity.type
_entity.pdbx_description
1 polymer ?
#
loop_
_entity_poly.entity_id
_entity_poly.type
_entity_poly.pdbx_seq_one_letter_code
_entity_poly.pdbx_strand_id
1 'polypeptide(L)'
;MDAQKLMDEIGIFLDRSLLKKSKITKAEIIRFIEEKWAEADDEKYEIYDAYICAHRMINEYEETKDCVNILRWIDEMYKCDKAKDRPSYVKDYYKGAKCLACGQREEALKYLQKSYEANRDHVFAEDERIAKFFKNYLANPKILPEFMEEEFDEDEFDDFGFETELEYFAKILEQDTKYCCTFLNKKGDEVDEPSRAQSNALEFLKQNQEEILMGVLAEILKNYPKWQKIYDYPSETKGDFMPDICAPQELSELLELQNIYILD
;
A
#
# COMPACT_ATOMS: atom_id res chain seq x y z
N MET A 1 0.74 -3.96 30.97
CA MET A 1 0.55 -5.20 30.18
C MET A 1 1.57 -5.11 29.09
N ASP A 2 2.29 -6.19 28.79
CA ASP A 2 3.45 -6.12 27.88
C ASP A 2 3.06 -5.48 26.53
N ALA A 3 3.47 -4.22 26.35
CA ALA A 3 3.12 -3.43 25.18
C ALA A 3 3.70 -4.04 23.90
N GLN A 4 4.87 -4.68 23.99
CA GLN A 4 5.50 -5.37 22.87
C GLN A 4 4.64 -6.53 22.40
N LYS A 5 4.20 -7.37 23.33
CA LYS A 5 3.31 -8.48 23.00
C LYS A 5 2.03 -8.02 22.29
N LEU A 6 1.42 -6.92 22.74
CA LEU A 6 0.22 -6.39 22.09
C LEU A 6 0.50 -5.80 20.70
N MET A 7 1.64 -5.13 20.51
CA MET A 7 2.04 -4.65 19.18
C MET A 7 2.31 -5.82 18.22
N ASP A 8 2.96 -6.89 18.70
CA ASP A 8 3.19 -8.11 17.92
C ASP A 8 1.86 -8.78 17.53
N GLU A 9 0.88 -8.83 18.45
CA GLU A 9 -0.47 -9.34 18.16
C GLU A 9 -1.18 -8.51 17.09
N ILE A 10 -1.05 -7.17 17.12
CA ILE A 10 -1.58 -6.28 16.07
C ILE A 10 -0.87 -6.54 14.74
N GLY A 11 0.46 -6.66 14.73
CA GLY A 11 1.23 -6.95 13.53
C GLY A 11 0.78 -8.23 12.84
N ILE A 12 0.72 -9.34 13.59
CA ILE A 12 0.26 -10.64 13.07
C ILE A 12 -1.18 -10.56 12.53
N PHE A 13 -2.07 -9.85 13.22
CA PHE A 13 -3.45 -9.67 12.77
C PHE A 13 -3.51 -8.88 11.45
N LEU A 14 -2.71 -7.81 11.33
CA LEU A 14 -2.61 -7.03 10.10
C LEU A 14 -2.04 -7.87 8.95
N ASP A 15 -0.99 -8.65 9.18
CA ASP A 15 -0.42 -9.53 8.16
C ASP A 15 -1.44 -10.57 7.68
N ARG A 16 -2.22 -11.15 8.61
CA ARG A 16 -3.36 -12.04 8.26
C ARG A 16 -4.41 -11.32 7.42
N SER A 17 -4.67 -10.04 7.69
CA SER A 17 -5.66 -9.26 6.95
C SER A 17 -5.28 -9.06 5.47
N LEU A 18 -3.98 -9.13 5.15
CA LEU A 18 -3.41 -8.99 3.80
C LEU A 18 -3.35 -10.31 3.02
N LEU A 19 -3.65 -11.44 3.65
CA LEU A 19 -3.69 -12.72 2.95
C LEU A 19 -4.78 -12.72 1.87
N LYS A 20 -4.49 -13.32 0.71
CA LYS A 20 -5.39 -13.36 -0.45
C LYS A 20 -6.81 -13.84 -0.13
N LYS A 21 -6.94 -14.82 0.78
CA LYS A 21 -8.24 -15.39 1.21
C LYS A 21 -8.78 -14.79 2.50
N SER A 22 -8.14 -13.73 3.00
CA SER A 22 -8.59 -13.02 4.19
C SER A 22 -10.03 -12.53 4.00
N LYS A 23 -10.85 -12.77 5.03
CA LYS A 23 -12.21 -12.21 5.15
C LYS A 23 -12.28 -11.11 6.20
N ILE A 24 -11.13 -10.71 6.73
CA ILE A 24 -11.05 -9.68 7.76
C ILE A 24 -11.47 -8.36 7.11
N THR A 25 -12.55 -7.79 7.62
CA THR A 25 -13.09 -6.53 7.14
C THR A 25 -12.35 -5.35 7.76
N LYS A 26 -12.39 -4.18 7.10
CA LYS A 26 -11.82 -2.94 7.65
C LYS A 26 -12.42 -2.56 9.01
N ALA A 27 -13.71 -2.80 9.20
CA ALA A 27 -14.37 -2.59 10.49
C ALA A 27 -13.79 -3.50 11.59
N GLU A 28 -13.40 -4.74 11.25
CA GLU A 28 -12.73 -5.64 12.18
C GLU A 28 -11.28 -5.22 12.45
N ILE A 29 -10.56 -4.72 11.44
CA ILE A 29 -9.22 -4.13 11.63
C ILE A 29 -9.29 -2.96 12.61
N ILE A 30 -10.15 -1.98 12.35
CA ILE A 30 -10.34 -0.82 13.20
C ILE A 30 -10.66 -1.27 14.63
N ARG A 31 -11.68 -2.13 14.80
CA ARG A 31 -12.09 -2.61 16.13
C ARG A 31 -10.95 -3.30 16.87
N PHE A 32 -10.25 -4.22 16.21
CA PHE A 32 -9.18 -5.00 16.82
C PHE A 32 -8.03 -4.10 17.29
N ILE A 33 -7.60 -3.16 16.45
CA ILE A 33 -6.52 -2.24 16.79
C ILE A 33 -6.94 -1.28 17.90
N GLU A 34 -8.14 -0.73 17.88
CA GLU A 34 -8.64 0.13 18.97
C GLU A 34 -8.65 -0.60 20.31
N GLU A 35 -9.17 -1.82 20.35
CA GLU A 35 -9.22 -2.65 21.57
C GLU A 35 -7.80 -2.94 22.10
N LYS A 36 -6.90 -3.40 21.24
CA LYS A 36 -5.51 -3.73 21.61
C LYS A 36 -4.68 -2.51 21.97
N TRP A 37 -4.90 -1.39 21.29
CA TRP A 37 -4.23 -0.13 21.60
C TRP A 37 -4.66 0.44 22.95
N ALA A 38 -5.94 0.33 23.30
CA ALA A 38 -6.47 0.76 24.59
C ALA A 38 -5.98 -0.12 25.76
N GLU A 39 -5.74 -1.40 25.47
CA GLU A 39 -5.15 -2.36 26.40
C GLU A 39 -3.67 -2.07 26.71
N ALA A 40 -2.89 -1.67 25.70
CA ALA A 40 -1.47 -1.39 25.85
C ALA A 40 -1.21 -0.14 26.70
N ASP A 41 -0.26 -0.23 27.64
CA ASP A 41 0.21 0.92 28.41
C ASP A 41 1.10 1.85 27.56
N ASP A 42 1.57 2.95 28.15
CA ASP A 42 2.28 4.00 27.42
C ASP A 42 3.66 3.58 26.89
N GLU A 43 4.21 2.44 27.34
CA GLU A 43 5.45 1.88 26.78
C GLU A 43 5.32 1.59 25.28
N LYS A 44 4.09 1.42 24.76
CA LYS A 44 3.84 1.25 23.32
C LYS A 44 4.43 2.39 22.47
N TYR A 45 4.49 3.61 22.99
CA TYR A 45 5.04 4.74 22.22
C TYR A 45 6.55 4.64 21.97
N GLU A 46 7.27 3.83 22.73
CA GLU A 46 8.69 3.55 22.53
C GLU A 46 8.90 2.46 21.45
N ILE A 47 7.85 1.74 21.09
CA ILE A 47 7.89 0.63 20.13
C ILE A 47 7.65 1.17 18.72
N TYR A 48 8.55 0.83 17.79
CA TYR A 48 8.47 1.32 16.41
C TYR A 48 7.16 0.89 15.72
N ASP A 49 6.66 -0.31 16.01
CA ASP A 49 5.44 -0.82 15.40
C ASP A 49 4.18 -0.05 15.82
N ALA A 50 4.18 0.60 16.99
CA ALA A 50 3.08 1.47 17.38
C ALA A 50 2.94 2.68 16.44
N TYR A 51 4.06 3.22 15.93
CA TYR A 51 4.05 4.27 14.91
C TYR A 51 3.44 3.78 13.59
N ILE A 52 3.74 2.54 13.19
CA ILE A 52 3.16 1.90 12.01
C ILE A 52 1.65 1.66 12.21
N CYS A 53 1.25 1.15 13.37
CA CYS A 53 -0.15 0.91 13.72
C CYS A 53 -0.96 2.21 13.65
N ALA A 54 -0.43 3.32 14.20
CA ALA A 54 -1.10 4.61 14.14
C ALA A 54 -1.28 5.12 12.70
N HIS A 55 -0.27 4.95 11.84
CA HIS A 55 -0.38 5.22 10.40
C HIS A 55 -1.44 4.38 9.73
N ARG A 56 -1.48 3.08 10.03
CA ARG A 56 -2.49 2.17 9.49
C ARG A 56 -3.90 2.67 9.84
N MET A 57 -4.13 3.05 11.10
CA MET A 57 -5.43 3.56 11.55
C MET A 57 -5.82 4.87 10.88
N ILE A 58 -4.87 5.77 10.61
CA ILE A 58 -5.13 7.00 9.84
C ILE A 58 -5.67 6.64 8.45
N ASN A 59 -5.07 5.67 7.76
CA ASN A 59 -5.52 5.24 6.43
C ASN A 59 -6.90 4.58 6.47
N GLU A 60 -7.16 3.69 7.44
CA GLU A 60 -8.47 3.04 7.59
C GLU A 60 -9.61 4.05 7.83
N TYR A 61 -9.34 5.10 8.62
CA TYR A 61 -10.32 6.17 8.86
C TYR A 61 -10.42 7.20 7.72
N GLU A 62 -9.38 7.37 6.90
CA GLU A 62 -9.40 8.26 5.74
C GLU A 62 -10.41 7.80 4.69
N GLU A 63 -10.52 6.50 4.45
CA GLU A 63 -11.49 5.96 3.51
C GLU A 63 -12.94 6.19 3.96
N THR A 64 -13.19 6.11 5.27
CA THR A 64 -14.51 6.41 5.86
C THR A 64 -14.73 7.91 6.09
N LYS A 65 -13.74 8.75 5.76
CA LYS A 65 -13.71 10.20 5.98
C LYS A 65 -13.99 10.60 7.44
N ASP A 66 -13.61 9.74 8.39
CA ASP A 66 -13.77 10.01 9.83
C ASP A 66 -12.63 10.91 10.32
N CYS A 67 -12.75 12.20 10.01
CA CYS A 67 -11.75 13.20 10.33
C CYS A 67 -11.45 13.29 11.84
N VAL A 68 -12.44 13.02 12.70
CA VAL A 68 -12.25 13.06 14.15
C VAL A 68 -11.26 11.99 14.58
N ASN A 69 -11.44 10.75 14.11
CA ASN A 69 -10.53 9.67 14.44
C ASN A 69 -9.18 9.80 13.75
N ILE A 70 -9.12 10.30 12.53
CA ILE A 70 -7.84 10.60 11.87
C ILE A 70 -7.02 11.59 12.71
N LEU A 71 -7.61 12.69 13.15
CA LEU A 71 -6.91 13.69 13.96
C LEU A 71 -6.43 13.11 15.30
N ARG A 72 -7.25 12.27 15.95
CA ARG A 72 -6.86 11.55 17.17
C ARG A 72 -5.68 10.62 16.91
N TRP A 73 -5.70 9.81 15.86
CA TRP A 73 -4.61 8.89 15.54
C TRP A 73 -3.33 9.59 15.09
N ILE A 74 -3.42 10.78 14.45
CA ILE A 74 -2.26 11.65 14.26
C ILE A 74 -1.68 12.10 15.61
N ASP A 75 -2.52 12.43 16.59
CA ASP A 75 -2.04 12.76 17.93
C ASP A 75 -1.36 11.58 18.61
N GLU A 76 -1.92 10.37 18.52
CA GLU A 76 -1.31 9.13 19.01
C GLU A 76 0.04 8.83 18.33
N MET A 77 0.10 8.95 17.00
CA MET A 77 1.33 8.75 16.22
C MET A 77 2.46 9.68 16.67
N TYR A 78 2.14 10.93 16.99
CA TYR A 78 3.15 11.92 17.43
C TYR A 78 3.58 11.78 18.90
N LYS A 79 2.95 10.90 19.69
CA LYS A 79 3.49 10.48 20.99
C LYS A 79 4.63 9.47 20.82
N CYS A 80 4.67 8.75 19.70
CA CYS A 80 5.68 7.73 19.44
C CYS A 80 7.08 8.33 19.29
N ASP A 81 8.10 7.61 19.76
CA ASP A 81 9.51 8.02 19.74
C ASP A 81 10.01 8.40 18.33
N LYS A 82 9.49 7.72 17.30
CA LYS A 82 9.80 8.00 15.90
C LYS A 82 9.36 9.39 15.41
N ALA A 83 8.39 10.02 16.09
CA ALA A 83 7.76 11.26 15.65
C ALA A 83 7.77 12.37 16.72
N LYS A 84 8.03 12.05 18.00
CA LYS A 84 7.93 13.00 19.12
C LYS A 84 8.81 14.26 18.95
N ASP A 85 9.96 14.10 18.32
CA ASP A 85 10.92 15.20 18.12
C ASP A 85 10.72 15.97 16.80
N ARG A 86 9.73 15.58 15.99
CA ARG A 86 9.43 16.31 14.75
C ARG A 86 8.85 17.69 15.09
N PRO A 87 9.19 18.73 14.33
CA PRO A 87 8.63 20.05 14.56
C PRO A 87 7.10 20.04 14.50
N SER A 88 6.46 20.79 15.39
CA SER A 88 5.00 20.83 15.49
C SER A 88 4.31 21.31 14.20
N TYR A 89 4.98 22.12 13.39
CA TYR A 89 4.45 22.58 12.10
C TYR A 89 4.27 21.42 11.12
N VAL A 90 5.10 20.37 11.17
CA VAL A 90 4.94 19.16 10.33
C VAL A 90 3.67 18.40 10.74
N LYS A 91 3.40 18.35 12.05
CA LYS A 91 2.15 17.77 12.59
C LYS A 91 0.94 18.57 12.14
N ASP A 92 1.00 19.89 12.28
CA ASP A 92 -0.10 20.78 11.87
C ASP A 92 -0.32 20.69 10.35
N TYR A 93 0.73 20.65 9.53
CA TYR A 93 0.62 20.41 8.09
C TYR A 93 -0.12 19.11 7.80
N TYR A 94 0.31 18.01 8.41
CA TYR A 94 -0.28 16.69 8.18
C TYR A 94 -1.75 16.62 8.61
N LYS A 95 -2.11 17.25 9.75
CA LYS A 95 -3.51 17.40 10.16
C LYS A 95 -4.32 18.19 9.12
N GLY A 96 -3.76 19.29 8.63
CA GLY A 96 -4.37 20.12 7.59
C GLY A 96 -4.63 19.34 6.29
N ALA A 97 -3.62 18.60 5.83
CA ALA A 97 -3.69 17.72 4.67
C ALA A 97 -4.83 16.70 4.79
N LYS A 98 -4.91 16.00 5.93
CA LYS A 98 -5.93 14.96 6.15
C LYS A 98 -7.33 15.53 6.34
N CYS A 99 -7.48 16.69 6.99
CA CYS A 99 -8.76 17.39 7.03
C CYS A 99 -9.24 17.76 5.63
N LEU A 100 -8.34 18.24 4.76
CA LEU A 100 -8.69 18.61 3.39
C LEU A 100 -9.15 17.39 2.58
N ALA A 101 -8.44 16.26 2.68
CA ALA A 101 -8.82 14.99 2.05
C ALA A 101 -10.21 14.51 2.52
N CYS A 102 -10.57 14.75 3.79
CA CYS A 102 -11.90 14.47 4.33
C CYS A 102 -12.98 15.51 3.96
N GLY A 103 -12.63 16.57 3.23
CA GLY A 103 -13.54 17.66 2.88
C GLY A 103 -13.81 18.67 3.99
N GLN A 104 -13.09 18.59 5.12
CA GLN A 104 -13.21 19.50 6.26
C GLN A 104 -12.36 20.76 6.02
N ARG A 105 -12.84 21.64 5.14
CA ARG A 105 -12.07 22.77 4.60
C ARG A 105 -11.67 23.80 5.66
N GLU A 106 -12.55 24.09 6.62
CA GLU A 106 -12.29 25.10 7.66
C GLU A 106 -11.21 24.62 8.64
N GLU A 107 -11.30 23.37 9.09
CA GLU A 107 -10.32 22.70 9.93
C GLU A 107 -8.98 22.56 9.21
N ALA A 108 -9.01 22.15 7.93
CA ALA A 108 -7.82 22.07 7.11
C ALA A 108 -7.07 23.40 7.07
N LEU A 109 -7.80 24.48 6.80
CA LEU A 109 -7.25 25.81 6.74
C LEU A 109 -6.65 26.26 8.07
N LYS A 110 -7.33 26.00 9.19
CA LYS A 110 -6.84 26.32 10.54
C LYS A 110 -5.48 25.67 10.82
N TYR A 111 -5.33 24.39 10.50
CA TYR A 111 -4.09 23.66 10.72
C TYR A 111 -2.98 24.08 9.73
N LEU A 112 -3.30 24.25 8.44
CA LEU A 112 -2.34 24.72 7.45
C LEU A 112 -1.84 26.14 7.76
N GLN A 113 -2.72 27.03 8.25
CA GLN A 113 -2.33 28.35 8.70
C GLN A 113 -1.34 28.28 9.86
N LYS A 114 -1.60 27.42 10.85
CA LYS A 114 -0.70 27.22 11.99
C LYS A 114 0.67 26.67 11.57
N SER A 115 0.69 25.75 10.60
CA SER A 115 1.94 25.27 9.99
C SER A 115 2.67 26.42 9.27
N TYR A 116 1.97 27.18 8.43
CA TYR A 116 2.54 28.28 7.65
C TYR A 116 3.12 29.40 8.53
N GLU A 117 2.44 29.75 9.60
CA GLU A 117 2.90 30.77 10.56
C GLU A 117 4.20 30.35 11.26
N ALA A 118 4.40 29.05 11.49
CA ALA A 118 5.60 28.49 12.09
C ALA A 118 6.73 28.24 11.08
N ASN A 119 6.41 27.75 9.89
CA ASN A 119 7.34 27.56 8.77
C ASN A 119 6.59 27.75 7.44
N ARG A 120 6.88 28.87 6.78
CA ARG A 120 6.17 29.28 5.56
C ARG A 120 6.47 28.36 4.38
N ASP A 121 7.72 27.96 4.24
CA ASP A 121 8.20 27.23 3.07
C ASP A 121 7.67 25.80 3.07
N HIS A 122 7.52 25.20 4.26
CA HIS A 122 7.05 23.83 4.40
C HIS A 122 5.66 23.58 3.79
N VAL A 123 4.70 24.50 3.94
CA VAL A 123 3.34 24.31 3.40
C VAL A 123 3.32 24.26 1.87
N PHE A 124 4.27 24.94 1.22
CA PHE A 124 4.34 24.99 -0.24
C PHE A 124 5.25 23.93 -0.85
N ALA A 125 6.12 23.29 -0.07
CA ALA A 125 7.13 22.37 -0.58
C ALA A 125 6.70 20.90 -0.71
N GLU A 126 5.58 20.50 -0.12
CA GLU A 126 5.25 19.08 0.06
C GLU A 126 4.24 18.55 -0.98
N ASP A 127 3.05 19.18 -1.11
CA ASP A 127 1.97 18.72 -2.01
C ASP A 127 1.34 19.92 -2.72
N GLU A 128 1.37 19.90 -4.05
CA GLU A 128 0.88 21.00 -4.90
C GLU A 128 -0.61 21.29 -4.70
N ARG A 129 -1.44 20.26 -4.45
CA ARG A 129 -2.89 20.43 -4.23
C ARG A 129 -3.14 21.21 -2.95
N ILE A 130 -2.36 20.92 -1.91
CA ILE A 130 -2.43 21.63 -0.63
C ILE A 130 -1.91 23.06 -0.78
N ALA A 131 -0.78 23.24 -1.48
CA ALA A 131 -0.23 24.55 -1.82
C ALA A 131 -1.26 25.42 -2.55
N LYS A 132 -1.91 24.89 -3.59
CA LYS A 132 -2.95 25.57 -4.38
C LYS A 132 -4.18 25.91 -3.53
N PHE A 133 -4.67 24.97 -2.71
CA PHE A 133 -5.77 25.21 -1.78
C PHE A 133 -5.46 26.37 -0.84
N PHE A 134 -4.28 26.36 -0.21
CA PHE A 134 -3.90 27.37 0.77
C PHE A 134 -3.59 28.72 0.13
N LYS A 135 -2.98 28.74 -1.07
CA LYS A 135 -2.69 29.96 -1.84
C LYS A 135 -3.95 30.75 -2.18
N ASN A 136 -5.03 30.07 -2.56
CA ASN A 136 -6.32 30.71 -2.84
C ASN A 136 -6.91 31.45 -1.62
N TYR A 137 -6.52 31.05 -0.40
CA TYR A 137 -6.97 31.71 0.83
C TYR A 137 -6.18 32.97 1.20
N LEU A 138 -4.90 33.07 0.83
CA LEU A 138 -3.99 34.13 1.32
C LEU A 138 -4.21 35.53 0.70
N ALA A 139 -5.09 35.69 -0.30
CA ALA A 139 -5.45 36.95 -0.99
C ALA A 139 -4.29 37.77 -1.62
N ASN A 140 -3.01 37.48 -1.34
CA ASN A 140 -1.82 38.01 -2.02
C ASN A 140 -0.57 37.18 -1.64
N PRO A 141 -0.26 36.07 -2.34
CA PRO A 141 0.87 35.21 -1.99
C PRO A 141 2.21 35.84 -2.43
N LYS A 142 3.22 35.85 -1.54
CA LYS A 142 4.63 35.90 -1.96
C LYS A 142 5.04 34.48 -2.36
N ILE A 143 5.02 34.22 -3.66
CA ILE A 143 5.39 32.93 -4.25
C ILE A 143 6.93 32.80 -4.25
N LEU A 144 7.46 31.66 -3.79
CA LEU A 144 8.84 31.29 -4.08
C LEU A 144 8.92 30.83 -5.54
N PRO A 145 9.90 31.34 -6.34
CA PRO A 145 10.00 31.06 -7.78
C PRO A 145 10.06 29.57 -8.15
N GLU A 146 10.43 28.71 -7.21
CA GLU A 146 10.65 27.27 -7.37
C GLU A 146 9.35 26.46 -7.59
N PHE A 147 8.17 27.08 -7.42
CA PHE A 147 6.85 26.45 -7.66
C PHE A 147 6.12 27.04 -8.87
N MET A 148 6.83 27.72 -9.77
CA MET A 148 6.28 28.12 -11.06
C MET A 148 6.29 26.92 -12.01
N GLU A 149 5.13 26.25 -12.09
CA GLU A 149 4.64 25.37 -13.15
C GLU A 149 5.67 25.04 -14.26
N GLU A 150 6.34 23.89 -14.14
CA GLU A 150 6.52 23.05 -15.33
C GLU A 150 5.17 22.37 -15.54
N GLU A 151 4.45 22.75 -16.60
CA GLU A 151 3.29 21.99 -17.08
C GLU A 151 3.77 20.59 -17.44
N PHE A 152 3.75 19.67 -16.48
CA PHE A 152 3.82 18.25 -16.77
C PHE A 152 2.46 17.88 -17.36
N ASP A 153 2.43 17.54 -18.65
CA ASP A 153 1.31 16.81 -19.22
C ASP A 153 1.16 15.53 -18.38
N GLU A 154 0.08 15.42 -17.61
CA GLU A 154 -0.28 14.21 -16.85
C GLU A 154 -0.42 12.97 -17.76
N ASP A 155 -0.44 13.17 -19.07
CA ASP A 155 -0.57 12.16 -20.12
C ASP A 155 0.76 11.45 -20.48
N GLU A 156 1.91 11.79 -19.89
CA GLU A 156 3.23 11.19 -20.25
C GLU A 156 3.68 10.04 -19.33
N PHE A 157 2.77 9.44 -18.58
CA PHE A 157 2.95 8.07 -18.06
C PHE A 157 2.18 7.12 -18.98
N ASP A 158 2.71 6.90 -20.19
CA ASP A 158 2.24 5.81 -21.05
C ASP A 158 2.54 4.49 -20.32
N ASP A 159 1.53 3.94 -19.63
CA ASP A 159 1.54 2.55 -19.20
C ASP A 159 1.45 1.69 -20.47
N PHE A 160 2.60 1.19 -20.95
CA PHE A 160 2.69 0.32 -22.13
C PHE A 160 2.13 -1.10 -21.86
N GLY A 161 1.52 -1.31 -20.68
CA GLY A 161 0.77 -2.51 -20.36
C GLY A 161 -0.50 -2.67 -21.21
N PHE A 162 -0.80 -3.91 -21.58
CA PHE A 162 -2.04 -4.27 -22.26
C PHE A 162 -2.71 -5.47 -21.58
N GLU A 163 -4.03 -5.57 -21.67
CA GLU A 163 -4.77 -6.70 -21.10
C GLU A 163 -4.81 -7.90 -22.06
N THR A 164 -4.63 -9.11 -21.51
CA THR A 164 -4.91 -10.37 -22.21
C THR A 164 -5.83 -11.27 -21.38
N GLU A 165 -6.68 -12.03 -22.06
CA GLU A 165 -7.57 -13.00 -21.40
C GLU A 165 -6.90 -14.37 -21.27
N LEU A 166 -6.85 -14.90 -20.05
CA LEU A 166 -6.30 -16.24 -19.74
C LEU A 166 -7.26 -17.00 -18.81
N GLU A 167 -8.29 -17.61 -19.40
CA GLU A 167 -9.36 -18.31 -18.66
C GLU A 167 -8.85 -19.43 -17.74
N TYR A 168 -7.84 -20.19 -18.17
CA TYR A 168 -7.32 -21.28 -17.35
C TYR A 168 -6.55 -20.73 -16.14
N PHE A 169 -5.80 -19.65 -16.32
CA PHE A 169 -5.11 -18.96 -15.22
C PHE A 169 -6.11 -18.44 -14.21
N ALA A 170 -7.15 -17.73 -14.68
CA ALA A 170 -8.20 -17.19 -13.84
C ALA A 170 -8.89 -18.27 -13.00
N LYS A 171 -9.20 -19.42 -13.62
CA LYS A 171 -9.81 -20.55 -12.94
C LYS A 171 -8.91 -21.15 -11.86
N ILE A 172 -7.64 -21.41 -12.18
CA ILE A 172 -6.73 -22.07 -11.24
C ILE A 172 -6.29 -21.12 -10.13
N LEU A 173 -5.96 -19.87 -10.47
CA LEU A 173 -5.51 -18.87 -9.51
C LEU A 173 -6.67 -18.19 -8.78
N GLU A 174 -7.93 -18.44 -9.15
CA GLU A 174 -9.10 -17.76 -8.58
C GLU A 174 -8.96 -16.22 -8.65
N GLN A 175 -8.62 -15.72 -9.83
CA GLN A 175 -8.43 -14.30 -10.16
C GLN A 175 -9.32 -13.91 -11.35
N ASP A 176 -9.33 -12.61 -11.69
CA ASP A 176 -9.98 -12.11 -12.90
C ASP A 176 -9.40 -12.76 -14.17
N THR A 177 -10.18 -12.75 -15.24
CA THR A 177 -9.80 -13.35 -16.52
C THR A 177 -8.79 -12.53 -17.30
N LYS A 178 -8.69 -11.23 -16.98
CA LYS A 178 -7.83 -10.26 -17.65
C LYS A 178 -6.56 -10.06 -16.85
N TYR A 179 -5.42 -10.22 -17.53
CA TYR A 179 -4.09 -10.05 -16.96
C TYR A 179 -3.37 -8.94 -17.68
N CYS A 180 -2.65 -8.12 -16.92
CA CYS A 180 -1.72 -7.16 -17.50
C CYS A 180 -0.53 -7.91 -18.13
N CYS A 181 -0.13 -7.46 -19.31
CA CYS A 181 1.03 -7.92 -20.05
C CYS A 181 1.85 -6.71 -20.49
N THR A 182 3.18 -6.87 -20.49
CA THR A 182 4.09 -5.84 -20.98
C THR A 182 5.15 -6.48 -21.89
N PHE A 183 5.38 -5.87 -23.05
CA PHE A 183 6.47 -6.28 -23.94
C PHE A 183 7.76 -5.58 -23.52
N LEU A 184 8.85 -6.34 -23.40
CA LEU A 184 10.16 -5.80 -23.05
C LEU A 184 11.20 -6.10 -24.13
N ASN A 185 12.02 -5.11 -24.46
CA ASN A 185 13.17 -5.30 -25.33
C ASN A 185 14.30 -6.06 -24.59
N LYS A 186 15.41 -6.33 -25.29
CA LYS A 186 16.58 -7.06 -24.74
C LYS A 186 17.29 -6.38 -23.57
N LYS A 187 17.05 -5.08 -23.35
CA LYS A 187 17.58 -4.31 -22.22
C LYS A 187 16.60 -4.29 -21.03
N GLY A 188 15.39 -4.82 -21.21
CA GLY A 188 14.32 -4.78 -20.22
C GLY A 188 13.47 -3.51 -20.27
N ASP A 189 13.64 -2.67 -21.28
CA ASP A 189 12.78 -1.47 -21.43
C ASP A 189 11.46 -1.87 -22.10
N GLU A 190 10.37 -1.23 -21.67
CA GLU A 190 9.03 -1.40 -22.22
C GLU A 190 8.99 -0.93 -23.68
N VAL A 191 8.22 -1.67 -24.49
CA VAL A 191 8.02 -1.34 -25.91
C VAL A 191 6.55 -1.43 -26.26
N ASP A 192 6.09 -0.45 -27.03
CA ASP A 192 4.71 -0.37 -27.54
C ASP A 192 4.46 -1.43 -28.63
N GLU A 193 5.33 -1.47 -29.65
CA GLU A 193 5.19 -2.42 -30.75
C GLU A 193 5.92 -3.74 -30.46
N PRO A 194 5.20 -4.89 -30.39
CA PRO A 194 5.83 -6.17 -30.19
C PRO A 194 6.63 -6.62 -31.42
N SER A 195 7.75 -7.28 -31.17
CA SER A 195 8.42 -8.08 -32.18
C SER A 195 7.55 -9.29 -32.57
N ARG A 196 7.80 -9.84 -33.77
CA ARG A 196 7.12 -11.06 -34.20
C ARG A 196 7.32 -12.22 -33.23
N ALA A 197 8.48 -12.30 -32.56
CA ALA A 197 8.75 -13.33 -31.57
C ALA A 197 7.86 -13.15 -30.33
N GLN A 198 7.74 -11.91 -29.83
CA GLN A 198 6.87 -11.57 -28.71
C GLN A 198 5.40 -11.83 -29.02
N SER A 199 4.91 -11.45 -30.21
CA SER A 199 3.54 -11.76 -30.63
C SER A 199 3.29 -13.27 -30.69
N ASN A 200 4.24 -14.04 -31.24
CA ASN A 200 4.12 -15.50 -31.27
C ASN A 200 4.14 -16.10 -29.86
N ALA A 201 4.95 -15.56 -28.94
CA ALA A 201 5.02 -16.01 -27.55
C ALA A 201 3.71 -15.77 -26.79
N LEU A 202 3.08 -14.61 -26.99
CA LEU A 202 1.75 -14.31 -26.44
C LEU A 202 0.70 -15.30 -26.94
N GLU A 203 0.66 -15.56 -28.25
CA GLU A 203 -0.28 -16.53 -28.81
C GLU A 203 0.00 -17.96 -28.33
N PHE A 204 1.27 -18.33 -28.19
CA PHE A 204 1.66 -19.60 -27.58
C PHE A 204 1.18 -19.71 -26.14
N LEU A 205 1.32 -18.64 -25.33
CA LEU A 205 0.81 -18.59 -23.96
C LEU A 205 -0.69 -18.83 -23.92
N LYS A 206 -1.47 -18.12 -24.75
CA LYS A 206 -2.94 -18.28 -24.81
C LYS A 206 -3.37 -19.68 -25.19
N GLN A 207 -2.63 -20.36 -26.07
CA GLN A 207 -2.95 -21.71 -26.55
C GLN A 207 -2.53 -22.81 -25.58
N ASN A 208 -1.52 -22.56 -24.73
CA ASN A 208 -0.90 -23.58 -23.87
C ASN A 208 -0.98 -23.23 -22.38
N GLN A 209 -2.02 -22.49 -21.98
CA GLN A 209 -2.17 -21.96 -20.61
C GLN A 209 -2.04 -23.03 -19.53
N GLU A 210 -2.68 -24.18 -19.71
CA GLU A 210 -2.65 -25.28 -18.75
C GLU A 210 -1.24 -25.82 -18.53
N GLU A 211 -0.54 -26.16 -19.60
CA GLU A 211 0.82 -26.71 -19.52
C GLU A 211 1.78 -25.71 -18.88
N ILE A 212 1.70 -24.44 -19.28
CA ILE A 212 2.58 -23.38 -18.77
C ILE A 212 2.32 -23.14 -17.29
N LEU A 213 1.08 -22.90 -16.89
CA LEU A 213 0.76 -22.61 -15.48
C LEU A 213 1.07 -23.79 -14.57
N MET A 214 0.67 -25.00 -14.97
CA MET A 214 0.91 -26.20 -14.16
C MET A 214 2.41 -26.51 -14.07
N GLY A 215 3.19 -26.24 -15.12
CA GLY A 215 4.64 -26.32 -15.09
C GLY A 215 5.27 -25.36 -14.07
N VAL A 216 4.83 -24.09 -14.07
CA VAL A 216 5.29 -23.08 -13.10
C VAL A 216 4.92 -23.48 -11.67
N LEU A 217 3.64 -23.82 -11.42
CA LEU A 217 3.17 -24.20 -10.09
C LEU A 217 3.85 -25.48 -9.56
N ALA A 218 4.14 -26.44 -10.43
CA ALA A 218 4.86 -27.66 -10.05
C ALA A 218 6.31 -27.38 -9.61
N GLU A 219 7.02 -26.49 -10.31
CA GLU A 219 8.38 -26.12 -9.92
C GLU A 219 8.40 -25.26 -8.65
N ILE A 220 7.40 -24.39 -8.45
CA ILE A 220 7.18 -23.69 -7.18
C ILE A 220 6.97 -24.70 -6.06
N LEU A 221 6.03 -25.63 -6.21
CA LEU A 221 5.70 -26.63 -5.20
C LEU A 221 6.92 -27.47 -4.79
N LYS A 222 7.75 -27.86 -5.77
CA LYS A 222 8.99 -28.60 -5.52
C LYS A 222 9.98 -27.84 -4.63
N ASN A 223 10.00 -26.51 -4.70
CA ASN A 223 10.89 -25.67 -3.89
C ASN A 223 10.23 -25.16 -2.60
N TYR A 224 8.91 -25.19 -2.52
CA TYR A 224 8.12 -24.66 -1.41
C TYR A 224 8.55 -25.19 -0.02
N PRO A 225 8.82 -26.50 0.19
CA PRO A 225 9.30 -26.99 1.50
C PRO A 225 10.66 -26.44 1.93
N LYS A 226 11.51 -26.01 0.97
CA LYS A 226 12.78 -25.34 1.31
C LYS A 226 12.49 -23.93 1.83
N TRP A 227 11.57 -23.22 1.20
CA TRP A 227 11.18 -21.88 1.63
C TRP A 227 10.48 -21.90 2.99
N GLN A 228 9.60 -22.87 3.25
CA GLN A 228 9.00 -23.05 4.58
C GLN A 228 10.06 -23.13 5.69
N LYS A 229 11.20 -23.78 5.44
CA LYS A 229 12.32 -23.87 6.40
C LYS A 229 13.15 -22.59 6.50
N ILE A 230 13.19 -21.77 5.44
CA ILE A 230 13.93 -20.50 5.44
C ILE A 230 13.16 -19.44 6.23
N TYR A 231 11.84 -19.37 6.01
CA TYR A 231 10.98 -18.42 6.73
C TYR A 231 10.68 -18.88 8.16
N ASP A 232 10.59 -20.19 8.40
CA ASP A 232 10.48 -20.80 9.74
C ASP A 232 9.38 -20.16 10.61
N TYR A 233 8.21 -19.94 10.02
CA TYR A 233 7.07 -19.36 10.74
C TYR A 233 6.73 -20.20 12.00
N PRO A 234 6.44 -19.55 13.14
CA PRO A 234 5.98 -20.22 14.34
C PRO A 234 4.77 -21.12 14.08
N SER A 235 4.64 -22.20 14.84
CA SER A 235 3.58 -23.19 14.64
C SER A 235 2.16 -22.61 14.66
N GLU A 236 1.96 -21.54 15.44
CA GLU A 236 0.71 -20.83 15.64
C GLU A 236 0.27 -20.00 14.41
N THR A 237 1.21 -19.58 13.56
CA THR A 237 0.95 -18.71 12.41
C THR A 237 1.38 -19.35 11.07
N LYS A 238 2.16 -20.44 11.12
CA LYS A 238 2.60 -21.20 9.94
C LYS A 238 1.42 -21.58 9.05
N GLY A 239 0.31 -22.04 9.64
CA GLY A 239 -0.87 -22.45 8.88
C GLY A 239 -1.50 -21.32 8.05
N ASP A 240 -1.35 -20.07 8.48
CA ASP A 240 -1.91 -18.92 7.78
C ASP A 240 -0.98 -18.45 6.66
N PHE A 241 0.33 -18.35 6.95
CA PHE A 241 1.30 -17.72 6.05
C PHE A 241 2.00 -18.71 5.12
N MET A 242 2.28 -19.92 5.60
CA MET A 242 2.95 -20.97 4.84
C MET A 242 2.39 -22.37 5.16
N PRO A 243 1.11 -22.63 4.85
CA PRO A 243 0.46 -23.92 5.08
C PRO A 243 1.20 -25.05 4.39
N ASP A 244 1.00 -26.28 4.86
CA ASP A 244 1.55 -27.46 4.18
C ASP A 244 0.73 -27.74 2.91
N ILE A 245 1.39 -27.61 1.76
CA ILE A 245 0.80 -27.77 0.43
C ILE A 245 1.29 -29.06 -0.22
N CYS A 246 0.36 -29.82 -0.79
CA CYS A 246 0.62 -31.13 -1.40
C CYS A 246 0.28 -31.18 -2.89
N ALA A 247 -0.48 -30.21 -3.41
CA ALA A 247 -0.86 -30.14 -4.82
C ALA A 247 -0.57 -28.75 -5.43
N PRO A 248 -0.19 -28.65 -6.72
CA PRO A 248 0.09 -27.36 -7.34
C PRO A 248 -1.10 -26.40 -7.31
N GLN A 249 -2.33 -26.91 -7.38
CA GLN A 249 -3.55 -26.11 -7.37
C GLN A 249 -3.77 -25.40 -6.04
N GLU A 250 -3.33 -25.96 -4.91
CA GLU A 250 -3.45 -25.35 -3.58
C GLU A 250 -2.59 -24.09 -3.44
N LEU A 251 -1.56 -23.91 -4.28
CA LEU A 251 -0.78 -22.67 -4.33
C LEU A 251 -1.62 -21.46 -4.76
N SER A 252 -2.78 -21.66 -5.38
CA SER A 252 -3.69 -20.57 -5.75
C SER A 252 -4.22 -19.81 -4.53
N GLU A 253 -4.22 -20.42 -3.35
CA GLU A 253 -4.63 -19.76 -2.11
C GLU A 253 -3.58 -18.73 -1.64
N LEU A 254 -2.32 -18.90 -2.07
CA LEU A 254 -1.19 -18.07 -1.65
C LEU A 254 -0.68 -17.13 -2.72
N LEU A 255 -0.82 -17.51 -4.00
CA LEU A 255 -0.19 -16.80 -5.12
C LEU A 255 -1.20 -15.99 -5.91
N GLU A 256 -0.74 -14.82 -6.37
CA GLU A 256 -1.47 -13.96 -7.27
C GLU A 256 -0.55 -13.56 -8.42
N LEU A 257 -1.01 -13.73 -9.66
CA LEU A 257 -0.30 -13.24 -10.83
C LEU A 257 -0.60 -11.76 -11.03
N GLN A 258 0.45 -10.93 -10.95
CA GLN A 258 0.35 -9.47 -11.05
C GLN A 258 0.56 -8.97 -12.49
N ASN A 259 1.65 -9.38 -13.14
CA ASN A 259 1.98 -8.96 -14.50
C ASN A 259 2.71 -10.07 -15.28
N ILE A 260 2.57 -10.08 -16.59
CA ILE A 260 3.24 -11.00 -17.51
C ILE A 260 4.19 -10.21 -18.41
N TYR A 261 5.50 -10.42 -18.23
CA TYR A 261 6.51 -9.79 -19.07
C TYR A 261 6.92 -10.71 -20.21
N ILE A 262 6.84 -10.21 -21.45
CA ILE A 262 7.21 -10.95 -22.67
C ILE A 262 8.48 -10.33 -23.26
N LEU A 263 9.59 -11.04 -23.10
CA LEU A 263 10.91 -10.63 -23.57
C LEU A 263 11.10 -10.92 -25.08
N ASP A 264 11.87 -10.07 -25.76
CA ASP A 264 12.32 -10.26 -27.16
C ASP A 264 13.43 -11.32 -27.35
#